data_AF-A0AA38TZJ3-F1
#
_entry.id   AF-A0AA38TZJ3-F1
#
_cell.length_a   1.000
_cell.length_b   1.000
_cell.length_c   1.000
_cell.angle_alpha   90.00
_cell.angle_beta   90.00
_cell.angle_gamma   90.00
#
_symmetry.space_group_name_H-M   'P 1'
#
loop_
_entity.id
_entity.type
_entity.pdbx_description
1 polymer ?
#
loop_
_entity_poly.entity_id
_entity_poly.type
_entity_poly.pdbx_seq_one_letter_code
_entity_poly.pdbx_strand_id
1 'polypeptide(L)'
;MKNELANFRWGGQAKAVSGACLAVALRESNKPDRLKEIALLLGQKYVYLQRTLATLLASLNIKLPSTTPSHHIPNLVSHLCKELRQRPEDSMLNVKLYSQLQDISLQAVAELSCAFLETFAMTSKSKFIQSSSSSCAVSAFVICLEGELRKSLFEITDIFKCFSQICHLSSDTLARPYRVMRQEVLKWMKDLNWEEQYKKRSNGRADSSLRNVCARSLKDALREIDQRWRAKQRT
;
A
#
# COMPACT_ATOMS: atom_id res chain seq x y z
N MET A 1 -27.14 16.56 -23.68
CA MET A 1 -27.45 15.19 -23.20
C MET A 1 -28.38 15.34 -22.02
N LYS A 2 -29.59 14.74 -22.06
CA LYS A 2 -30.52 14.80 -20.93
C LYS A 2 -29.97 13.90 -19.83
N ASN A 3 -29.69 14.48 -18.66
CA ASN A 3 -29.43 13.71 -17.44
C ASN A 3 -30.76 13.06 -17.03
N GLU A 4 -31.04 11.87 -17.54
CA GLU A 4 -32.08 11.04 -16.96
C GLU A 4 -31.65 10.68 -15.54
N LEU A 5 -32.31 11.28 -14.56
CA LEU A 5 -32.08 10.96 -13.15
C LEU A 5 -32.29 9.45 -12.97
N ALA A 6 -31.28 8.76 -12.45
CA ALA A 6 -31.36 7.34 -12.20
C ALA A 6 -32.54 7.06 -11.25
N ASN A 7 -33.59 6.41 -11.76
CA ASN A 7 -34.77 6.05 -10.99
C ASN A 7 -34.43 4.89 -10.04
N PHE A 8 -33.91 5.22 -8.85
CA PHE A 8 -33.62 4.24 -7.82
C PHE A 8 -34.91 3.79 -7.12
N ARG A 9 -35.17 2.48 -7.08
CA ARG A 9 -36.33 1.92 -6.38
C ARG A 9 -36.09 1.87 -4.87
N TRP A 10 -37.17 2.00 -4.10
CA TRP A 10 -37.15 1.81 -2.64
C TRP A 10 -36.72 0.39 -2.24
N GLY A 11 -36.25 0.22 -1.00
CA GLY A 11 -35.82 -1.07 -0.46
C GLY A 11 -34.32 -1.33 -0.61
N GLY A 12 -33.95 -2.51 -1.13
CA GLY A 12 -32.54 -2.94 -1.21
C GLY A 12 -31.66 -2.02 -2.08
N GLN A 13 -32.23 -1.47 -3.17
CA GLN A 13 -31.52 -0.53 -4.04
C GLN A 13 -31.25 0.80 -3.34
N ALA A 14 -32.23 1.36 -2.61
CA ALA A 14 -32.02 2.57 -1.80
C ALA A 14 -30.91 2.38 -0.75
N LYS A 15 -30.82 1.20 -0.10
CA LYS A 15 -29.71 0.88 0.81
C LYS A 15 -28.36 0.84 0.10
N ALA A 16 -28.28 0.24 -1.09
CA ALA A 16 -27.04 0.21 -1.85
C ALA A 16 -26.62 1.61 -2.34
N VAL A 17 -27.59 2.45 -2.72
CA VAL A 17 -27.35 3.84 -3.12
C VAL A 17 -26.83 4.66 -1.94
N SER A 18 -27.42 4.53 -0.75
CA SER A 18 -26.92 5.25 0.43
C SER A 18 -25.50 4.83 0.79
N GLY A 19 -25.18 3.53 0.70
CA GLY A 19 -23.81 3.04 0.87
C GLY A 19 -22.83 3.55 -0.18
N ALA A 20 -23.27 3.65 -1.44
CA ALA A 20 -22.47 4.24 -2.52
C ALA A 20 -22.21 5.73 -2.28
N CYS A 21 -23.23 6.50 -1.89
CA CYS A 21 -23.08 7.92 -1.54
C CYS A 21 -22.12 8.12 -0.36
N LEU A 22 -22.17 7.26 0.66
CA LEU A 22 -21.20 7.28 1.77
C LEU A 22 -19.78 7.03 1.27
N ALA A 23 -19.58 6.05 0.38
CA ALA A 23 -18.27 5.78 -0.22
C ALA A 23 -17.74 6.96 -1.06
N VAL A 24 -18.62 7.66 -1.78
CA VAL A 24 -18.29 8.91 -2.51
C VAL A 24 -17.82 9.97 -1.50
N ALA A 25 -18.60 10.26 -0.47
CA ALA A 25 -18.28 11.28 0.53
C ALA A 25 -16.96 10.98 1.27
N LEU A 26 -16.69 9.71 1.59
CA LEU A 26 -15.41 9.30 2.17
C LEU A 26 -14.24 9.58 1.23
N ARG A 27 -14.38 9.23 -0.05
CA ARG A 27 -13.31 9.47 -1.05
C ARG A 27 -13.09 10.97 -1.30
N GLU A 28 -14.15 11.77 -1.33
CA GLU A 28 -14.03 13.24 -1.43
C GLU A 28 -13.37 13.85 -0.19
N SER A 29 -13.58 13.26 0.98
CA SER A 29 -12.91 13.66 2.23
C SER A 29 -11.48 13.10 2.37
N ASN A 30 -10.90 12.55 1.30
CA ASN A 30 -9.59 11.87 1.29
C ASN A 30 -9.47 10.72 2.32
N LYS A 31 -10.59 10.06 2.67
CA LYS A 31 -10.59 8.88 3.53
C LYS A 31 -10.47 7.60 2.70
N PRO A 32 -9.82 6.54 3.23
CA PRO A 32 -9.65 5.29 2.51
C PRO A 32 -10.99 4.63 2.20
N ASP A 33 -11.06 3.98 1.04
CA ASP A 33 -12.28 3.31 0.61
C ASP A 33 -12.57 2.07 1.47
N ARG A 34 -13.73 2.08 2.11
CA ARG A 34 -14.21 1.04 3.03
C ARG A 34 -15.46 0.32 2.49
N LEU A 35 -15.58 0.22 1.17
CA LEU A 35 -16.76 -0.35 0.52
C LEU A 35 -17.16 -1.76 1.02
N LYS A 36 -16.19 -2.60 1.42
CA LYS A 36 -16.46 -3.91 2.04
C LYS A 36 -17.12 -3.79 3.42
N GLU A 37 -16.61 -2.91 4.27
CA GLU A 37 -17.18 -2.64 5.60
C GLU A 37 -18.58 -2.04 5.48
N ILE A 38 -18.77 -1.09 4.55
CA ILE A 38 -20.07 -0.49 4.26
C ILE A 38 -21.05 -1.55 3.78
N ALA A 39 -20.63 -2.45 2.88
CA ALA A 39 -21.48 -3.55 2.42
C ALA A 39 -21.90 -4.47 3.57
N LEU A 40 -20.97 -4.81 4.47
CA LEU A 40 -21.24 -5.62 5.66
C LEU A 40 -22.27 -4.95 6.58
N LEU A 41 -22.06 -3.67 6.91
CA LEU A 41 -22.95 -2.88 7.78
C LEU A 41 -24.36 -2.74 7.21
N LEU A 42 -24.49 -2.64 5.89
CA LEU A 42 -25.78 -2.52 5.21
C LEU A 42 -26.46 -3.88 4.92
N GLY A 43 -25.79 -5.00 5.23
CA GLY A 43 -26.23 -6.34 4.86
C GLY A 43 -26.35 -6.55 3.34
N GLN A 44 -25.50 -5.87 2.56
CA GLN A 44 -25.48 -5.93 1.10
C GLN A 44 -24.29 -6.74 0.58
N LYS A 45 -24.43 -7.33 -0.61
CA LYS A 45 -23.30 -7.98 -1.30
C LYS A 45 -22.32 -6.92 -1.79
N TYR A 46 -21.03 -7.07 -1.48
CA TYR A 46 -19.96 -6.15 -1.91
C TYR A 46 -19.99 -5.86 -3.42
N VAL A 47 -20.14 -6.89 -4.25
CA VAL A 47 -20.19 -6.76 -5.73
C VAL A 47 -21.38 -5.91 -6.18
N TYR A 48 -22.53 -6.03 -5.49
CA TYR A 48 -23.71 -5.24 -5.80
C TYR A 48 -23.51 -3.76 -5.45
N LEU A 49 -22.92 -3.49 -4.28
CA LEU A 49 -22.59 -2.14 -3.85
C LEU A 49 -21.56 -1.48 -4.78
N GLN A 50 -20.54 -2.22 -5.22
CA GLN A 50 -19.54 -1.74 -6.17
C GLN A 50 -20.13 -1.36 -7.54
N ARG A 51 -21.05 -2.18 -8.07
CA ARG A 51 -21.78 -1.85 -9.32
C ARG A 51 -22.67 -0.64 -9.16
N THR A 52 -23.35 -0.53 -8.01
CA THR A 52 -24.20 0.62 -7.69
C THR A 52 -23.38 1.90 -7.63
N LEU A 53 -22.21 1.88 -6.99
CA LEU A 53 -21.28 3.00 -6.97
C LEU A 53 -20.82 3.39 -8.37
N ALA A 54 -20.42 2.43 -9.21
CA ALA A 54 -20.01 2.73 -10.59
C ALA A 54 -21.15 3.36 -11.41
N THR A 55 -22.37 2.86 -11.25
CA THR A 55 -23.57 3.40 -11.92
C THR A 55 -23.89 4.81 -11.42
N LEU A 56 -23.79 5.02 -10.11
CA LEU A 56 -24.02 6.33 -9.48
C LEU A 56 -23.00 7.36 -9.99
N LEU A 57 -21.71 7.02 -10.01
CA LEU A 57 -20.65 7.90 -10.54
C LEU A 57 -20.86 8.22 -12.02
N ALA A 58 -21.23 7.23 -12.84
CA ALA A 58 -21.55 7.46 -14.24
C ALA A 58 -22.78 8.37 -14.41
N SER A 59 -23.82 8.16 -13.62
CA SER A 59 -25.07 8.95 -13.70
C SER A 59 -24.90 10.40 -13.26
N LEU A 60 -24.05 10.65 -12.26
CA LEU A 60 -23.74 11.99 -11.77
C LEU A 60 -22.59 12.66 -12.55
N ASN A 61 -21.95 11.93 -13.48
CA ASN A 61 -20.73 12.35 -14.19
C ASN A 61 -19.62 12.84 -13.23
N ILE A 62 -19.52 12.22 -12.04
CA ILE A 62 -18.53 12.56 -11.02
C ILE A 62 -17.27 11.72 -11.26
N LYS A 63 -16.14 12.38 -11.45
CA LYS A 63 -14.83 11.75 -11.43
C LYS A 63 -14.28 11.81 -10.01
N LEU A 64 -14.31 10.68 -9.31
CA LEU A 64 -13.64 10.59 -8.01
C LEU A 64 -12.13 10.49 -8.19
N PRO A 65 -11.33 11.11 -7.30
CA PRO A 65 -9.90 10.87 -7.26
C PRO A 65 -9.65 9.38 -7.01
N SER A 66 -8.72 8.79 -7.74
CA SER A 66 -8.24 7.44 -7.43
C SER A 66 -7.67 7.45 -6.01
N THR A 67 -8.12 6.51 -5.16
CA THR A 67 -7.59 6.40 -3.80
C THR A 67 -6.08 6.19 -3.85
N THR A 68 -5.32 7.17 -3.37
CA THR A 68 -3.87 7.09 -3.29
C THR A 68 -3.49 6.04 -2.22
N PRO A 69 -2.53 5.15 -2.50
CA PRO A 69 -2.10 4.14 -1.53
C PRO A 69 -1.63 4.74 -0.20
N SER A 70 -1.09 5.96 -0.21
CA SER A 70 -0.63 6.67 0.98
C SER A 70 -1.72 6.87 2.04
N HIS A 71 -3.00 6.99 1.65
CA HIS A 71 -4.12 7.12 2.59
C HIS A 71 -4.34 5.89 3.47
N HIS A 72 -3.79 4.72 3.11
CA HIS A 72 -3.89 3.51 3.92
C HIS A 72 -2.79 3.42 4.99
N ILE A 73 -1.68 4.17 4.87
CA ILE A 73 -0.51 4.07 5.75
C ILE A 73 -0.84 4.30 7.23
N PRO A 74 -1.63 5.33 7.63
CA PRO A 74 -1.96 5.53 9.04
C PRO A 74 -2.69 4.34 9.68
N ASN A 75 -3.55 3.65 8.93
CA ASN A 75 -4.25 2.46 9.42
C ASN A 75 -3.28 1.28 9.61
N LEU A 76 -2.31 1.12 8.70
CA LEU A 76 -1.28 0.08 8.82
C LEU A 76 -0.39 0.32 10.04
N VAL A 77 0.02 1.57 10.26
CA VAL A 77 0.78 1.98 11.44
C VAL A 77 -0.02 1.71 12.71
N SER A 78 -1.28 2.17 12.77
CA SER A 78 -2.14 1.94 13.94
C SER A 78 -2.33 0.46 14.25
N HIS A 79 -2.46 -0.39 13.22
CA HIS A 79 -2.58 -1.82 13.42
C HIS A 79 -1.29 -2.45 13.92
N LEU A 80 -0.16 -2.14 13.29
CA LEU A 80 1.12 -2.71 13.70
C LEU A 80 1.49 -2.24 15.12
N CYS A 81 1.21 -0.98 15.47
CA CYS A 81 1.30 -0.48 16.84
C CYS A 81 0.44 -1.30 17.82
N LYS A 82 -0.78 -1.68 17.43
CA LYS A 82 -1.66 -2.50 18.26
C LYS A 82 -1.11 -3.91 18.43
N GLU A 83 -0.56 -4.50 17.38
CA GLU A 83 0.07 -5.83 17.43
C GLU A 83 1.34 -5.83 18.31
N LEU A 84 2.19 -4.81 18.18
CA LEU A 84 3.41 -4.65 18.99
C LEU A 84 3.17 -4.22 20.44
N ARG A 85 1.92 -3.94 20.83
CA ARG A 85 1.54 -3.72 22.24
C ARG A 85 1.02 -4.98 22.92
N GLN A 86 0.64 -6.00 22.14
CA GLN A 86 0.20 -7.28 22.66
C GLN A 86 1.42 -8.09 23.13
N ARG A 87 1.20 -9.12 23.95
CA ARG A 87 2.29 -10.04 24.28
C ARG A 87 2.71 -10.80 23.01
N PRO A 88 4.00 -11.16 22.85
CA PRO A 88 4.45 -11.91 21.68
C PRO A 88 3.70 -13.23 21.45
N GLU A 89 3.18 -13.84 22.53
CA GLU A 89 2.39 -15.08 22.50
C GLU A 89 0.97 -14.87 21.93
N ASP A 90 0.41 -13.68 22.11
CA ASP A 90 -0.93 -13.32 21.64
C ASP A 90 -0.91 -12.67 20.25
N SER A 91 0.26 -12.20 19.80
CA SER A 91 0.42 -11.54 18.52
C SER A 91 0.40 -12.54 17.36
N MET A 92 -0.07 -12.07 16.20
CA MET A 92 0.02 -12.84 14.96
C MET A 92 1.43 -12.92 14.38
N LEU A 93 2.38 -12.14 14.91
CA LEU A 93 3.74 -12.04 14.42
C LEU A 93 4.65 -13.07 15.07
N ASN A 94 5.51 -13.71 14.28
CA ASN A 94 6.58 -14.56 14.80
C ASN A 94 7.46 -13.77 15.81
N VAL A 95 7.88 -14.41 16.91
CA VAL A 95 8.72 -13.81 17.97
C VAL A 95 9.98 -13.11 17.42
N LYS A 96 10.61 -13.68 16.38
CA LYS A 96 11.78 -13.07 15.73
C LYS A 96 11.42 -11.82 14.93
N LEU A 97 10.28 -11.83 14.25
CA LEU A 97 9.77 -10.67 13.52
C LEU A 97 9.31 -9.58 14.50
N TYR A 98 8.63 -9.96 15.57
CA TYR A 98 8.20 -9.07 16.65
C TYR A 98 9.38 -8.28 17.21
N SER A 99 10.46 -8.98 17.62
CA SER A 99 11.66 -8.32 18.16
C SER A 99 12.35 -7.43 17.12
N GLN A 100 12.36 -7.81 15.84
CA GLN A 100 12.89 -6.94 14.78
C GLN A 100 12.11 -5.63 14.62
N LEU A 101 10.79 -5.66 14.82
CA LEU A 101 9.91 -4.52 14.60
C LEU A 101 9.80 -3.60 15.82
N GLN A 102 10.06 -4.13 17.02
CA GLN A 102 9.97 -3.37 18.28
C GLN A 102 10.96 -2.20 18.35
N ASP A 103 12.14 -2.35 17.75
CA ASP A 103 13.20 -1.34 17.76
C ASP A 103 13.04 -0.25 16.67
N ILE A 104 12.00 -0.35 15.83
CA ILE A 104 11.83 0.52 14.65
C ILE A 104 10.87 1.68 14.96
N SER A 105 11.23 2.90 14.53
CA SER A 105 10.31 4.04 14.54
C SER A 105 9.24 3.88 13.46
N LEU A 106 8.03 3.48 13.86
CA LEU A 106 6.89 3.35 12.93
C LEU A 106 6.48 4.67 12.28
N GLN A 107 6.76 5.80 12.92
CA GLN A 107 6.56 7.13 12.34
C GLN A 107 7.52 7.37 11.16
N ALA A 108 8.81 7.04 11.33
CA ALA A 108 9.79 7.14 10.24
C ALA A 108 9.43 6.22 9.06
N VAL A 109 8.93 5.02 9.35
CA VAL A 109 8.43 4.09 8.33
C VAL A 109 7.24 4.68 7.59
N ALA A 110 6.31 5.34 8.28
CA ALA A 110 5.13 5.95 7.67
C ALA A 110 5.53 7.07 6.69
N GLU A 111 6.41 7.97 7.13
CA GLU A 111 6.94 9.06 6.31
C GLU A 111 7.70 8.53 5.09
N LEU A 112 8.57 7.54 5.31
CA LEU A 112 9.30 6.86 4.25
C LEU A 112 8.36 6.19 3.24
N SER A 113 7.27 5.59 3.71
CA SER A 113 6.26 4.95 2.86
C SER A 113 5.52 5.95 1.98
N CYS A 114 5.14 7.10 2.53
CA CYS A 114 4.51 8.16 1.75
C CYS A 114 5.45 8.69 0.67
N ALA A 115 6.68 9.07 1.04
CA ALA A 115 7.70 9.54 0.11
C ALA A 115 8.05 8.49 -0.96
N PHE A 116 8.11 7.22 -0.57
CA PHE A 116 8.33 6.10 -1.49
C PHE A 116 7.20 5.96 -2.51
N LEU A 117 5.94 5.99 -2.06
CA LEU A 117 4.77 5.87 -2.94
C LEU A 117 4.67 7.04 -3.93
N GLU A 118 4.96 8.26 -3.48
CA GLU A 118 5.00 9.44 -4.34
C GLU A 118 6.09 9.31 -5.40
N THR A 119 7.32 9.00 -4.98
CA THR A 119 8.46 8.81 -5.88
C THR A 119 8.18 7.69 -6.88
N PHE A 120 7.65 6.57 -6.39
CA PHE A 120 7.31 5.41 -7.21
C PHE A 120 6.26 5.76 -8.26
N ALA A 121 5.20 6.49 -7.89
CA ALA A 121 4.16 6.94 -8.83
C ALA A 121 4.72 7.85 -9.93
N MET A 122 5.76 8.62 -9.62
CA MET A 122 6.39 9.55 -10.56
C MET A 122 7.38 8.86 -11.51
N THR A 123 8.16 7.89 -11.02
CA THR A 123 9.24 7.27 -11.80
C THR A 123 8.84 5.96 -12.48
N SER A 124 7.90 5.21 -11.89
CA SER A 124 7.53 3.91 -12.44
C SER A 124 6.58 4.09 -13.62
N LYS A 125 7.06 3.69 -14.81
CA LYS A 125 6.20 3.54 -16.01
C LYS A 125 5.36 2.25 -15.97
N SER A 126 5.50 1.44 -14.92
CA SER A 126 4.86 0.13 -14.84
C SER A 126 3.34 0.27 -14.73
N LYS A 127 2.60 -0.70 -15.27
CA LYS A 127 1.14 -0.82 -15.11
C LYS A 127 0.80 -1.25 -13.67
N PHE A 128 1.13 -0.39 -12.71
CA PHE A 128 0.68 -0.45 -11.32
C PHE A 128 -0.86 -0.51 -11.19
N ILE A 129 -1.52 -0.10 -12.27
CA ILE A 129 -2.96 -0.01 -12.53
C ILE A 129 -3.74 -1.29 -12.19
N GLN A 130 -3.11 -2.46 -12.12
CA GLN A 130 -3.84 -3.72 -11.85
C GLN A 130 -3.98 -4.09 -10.37
N SER A 131 -3.23 -3.46 -9.46
CA SER A 131 -3.28 -3.80 -8.04
C SER A 131 -4.16 -2.84 -7.26
N SER A 132 -4.83 -3.32 -6.21
CA SER A 132 -5.64 -2.44 -5.36
C SER A 132 -4.75 -1.46 -4.59
N SER A 133 -5.28 -0.27 -4.33
CA SER A 133 -4.59 0.79 -3.57
C SER A 133 -4.10 0.30 -2.20
N SER A 134 -4.92 -0.49 -1.50
CA SER A 134 -4.55 -1.12 -0.23
C SER A 134 -3.40 -2.13 -0.34
N SER A 135 -3.36 -2.93 -1.41
CA SER A 135 -2.28 -3.89 -1.63
C SER A 135 -0.96 -3.18 -1.90
N CYS A 136 -1.00 -2.12 -2.70
CA CYS A 136 0.13 -1.25 -2.95
C CYS A 136 0.63 -0.57 -1.67
N ALA A 137 -0.27 -0.08 -0.83
CA ALA A 137 0.08 0.54 0.44
C ALA A 137 0.80 -0.43 1.37
N VAL A 138 0.26 -1.65 1.54
CA VAL A 138 0.90 -2.70 2.35
C VAL A 138 2.26 -3.06 1.80
N SER A 139 2.36 -3.26 0.48
CA SER A 139 3.64 -3.60 -0.17
C SER A 139 4.70 -2.53 0.05
N ALA A 140 4.35 -1.26 -0.15
CA ALA A 140 5.23 -0.12 0.07
C ALA A 140 5.64 -0.03 1.54
N PHE A 141 4.69 -0.18 2.46
CA PHE A 141 4.94 -0.15 3.89
C PHE A 141 5.93 -1.25 4.32
N VAL A 142 5.79 -2.47 3.80
CA VAL A 142 6.70 -3.59 4.09
C VAL A 142 8.11 -3.34 3.53
N ILE A 143 8.24 -2.78 2.32
CA ILE A 143 9.55 -2.37 1.78
C ILE A 143 10.19 -1.28 2.65
N CYS A 144 9.40 -0.33 3.13
CA CYS A 144 9.89 0.76 3.97
C CYS A 144 10.25 0.29 5.39
N LEU A 145 9.57 -0.74 5.92
CA LEU A 145 10.00 -1.43 7.14
C LEU A 145 11.40 -2.04 6.97
N GLU A 146 11.63 -2.78 5.88
CA GLU A 146 12.96 -3.31 5.55
C GLU A 146 13.98 -2.17 5.37
N GLY A 147 13.57 -1.09 4.71
CA GLY A 147 14.35 0.13 4.50
C GLY A 147 14.81 0.81 5.79
N GLU A 148 13.89 0.99 6.73
CA GLU A 148 14.17 1.55 8.04
C GLU A 148 15.10 0.64 8.85
N LEU A 149 14.84 -0.66 8.80
CA LEU A 149 15.62 -1.68 9.48
C LEU A 149 17.00 -1.91 8.83
N ARG A 150 17.22 -1.44 7.59
CA ARG A 150 18.39 -1.69 6.75
C ARG A 150 18.75 -3.17 6.61
N LYS A 151 17.77 -4.05 6.82
CA LYS A 151 17.90 -5.49 6.69
C LYS A 151 16.55 -6.08 6.30
N SER A 152 16.62 -7.23 5.65
CA SER A 152 15.47 -8.06 5.31
C SER A 152 14.69 -8.46 6.56
N LEU A 153 13.35 -8.37 6.50
CA LEU A 153 12.49 -8.89 7.57
C LEU A 153 12.53 -10.42 7.60
N PHE A 154 12.51 -10.98 8.81
CA PHE A 154 12.32 -12.41 9.02
C PHE A 154 10.88 -12.79 8.63
N GLU A 155 10.70 -13.88 7.89
CA GLU A 155 9.37 -14.44 7.53
C GLU A 155 8.34 -13.38 7.08
N ILE A 156 8.63 -12.68 5.98
CA ILE A 156 7.74 -11.65 5.40
C ILE A 156 6.31 -12.14 5.14
N THR A 157 6.09 -13.45 5.01
CA THR A 157 4.75 -14.04 4.88
C THR A 157 3.86 -13.72 6.08
N ASP A 158 4.42 -13.65 7.27
CA ASP A 158 3.67 -13.41 8.50
C ASP A 158 3.20 -11.97 8.58
N ILE A 159 4.01 -11.02 8.10
CA ILE A 159 3.60 -9.61 8.04
C ILE A 159 2.45 -9.41 7.04
N PHE A 160 2.50 -10.10 5.89
CA PHE A 160 1.40 -10.07 4.94
C PHE A 160 0.14 -10.73 5.49
N LYS A 161 0.28 -11.83 6.25
CA LYS A 161 -0.83 -12.47 6.93
C LYS A 161 -1.46 -11.54 7.98
N CYS A 162 -0.66 -10.83 8.77
CA CYS A 162 -1.12 -9.81 9.70
C CYS A 162 -1.95 -8.74 8.96
N PHE A 163 -1.42 -8.12 7.90
CA PHE A 163 -2.14 -7.08 7.15
C PHE A 163 -3.32 -7.59 6.30
N SER A 164 -3.35 -8.89 5.97
CA SER A 164 -4.45 -9.52 5.22
C SER A 164 -5.80 -9.35 5.92
N GLN A 165 -5.80 -9.35 7.26
CA GLN A 165 -7.01 -9.23 8.07
C GLN A 165 -7.67 -7.86 7.94
N ILE A 166 -6.86 -6.80 7.89
CA ILE A 166 -7.34 -5.42 7.76
C ILE A 166 -7.70 -5.07 6.33
N CYS A 167 -6.89 -5.50 5.37
CA CYS A 167 -7.16 -5.16 3.98
C CYS A 167 -8.23 -6.04 3.34
N HIS A 168 -8.61 -7.14 4.00
CA HIS A 168 -9.49 -8.17 3.46
C HIS A 168 -9.00 -8.68 2.09
N LEU A 169 -7.69 -8.88 1.96
CA LEU A 169 -7.00 -9.36 0.76
C LEU A 169 -6.14 -10.57 1.12
N SER A 170 -5.97 -11.52 0.21
CA SER A 170 -5.05 -12.64 0.46
C SER A 170 -3.61 -12.17 0.55
N SER A 171 -2.79 -12.85 1.35
CA SER A 171 -1.36 -12.55 1.47
C SER A 171 -0.64 -12.54 0.12
N ASP A 172 -1.02 -13.42 -0.80
CA ASP A 172 -0.46 -13.44 -2.17
C ASP A 172 -0.80 -12.19 -2.97
N THR A 173 -2.02 -11.68 -2.82
CA THR A 173 -2.46 -10.43 -3.46
C THR A 173 -1.65 -9.25 -2.92
N LEU A 174 -1.31 -9.27 -1.63
CA LEU A 174 -0.46 -8.27 -0.97
C LEU A 174 1.01 -8.41 -1.36
N ALA A 175 1.51 -9.62 -1.60
CA ALA A 175 2.91 -9.86 -1.94
C ALA A 175 3.26 -9.55 -3.41
N ARG A 176 2.26 -9.46 -4.30
CA ARG A 176 2.50 -9.20 -5.73
C ARG A 176 3.08 -7.80 -6.01
N PRO A 177 2.50 -6.68 -5.52
CA PRO A 177 3.08 -5.36 -5.77
C PRO A 177 4.44 -5.20 -5.08
N TYR A 178 4.65 -5.85 -3.93
CA TYR A 178 5.93 -5.87 -3.24
C TYR A 178 7.08 -6.31 -4.16
N ARG A 179 6.92 -7.39 -4.94
CA ARG A 179 7.96 -7.86 -5.86
C ARG A 179 8.26 -6.84 -6.96
N VAL A 180 7.21 -6.22 -7.51
CA VAL A 180 7.32 -5.21 -8.58
C VAL A 180 8.00 -3.94 -8.05
N MET A 181 7.58 -3.45 -6.90
CA MET A 181 8.17 -2.29 -6.24
C MET A 181 9.63 -2.51 -5.90
N ARG A 182 9.96 -3.69 -5.34
CA ARG A 182 11.35 -4.08 -5.05
C ARG A 182 12.21 -4.08 -6.32
N GLN A 183 11.71 -4.62 -7.43
CA GLN A 183 12.44 -4.61 -8.71
C GLN A 183 12.69 -3.19 -9.22
N GLU A 184 11.74 -2.27 -9.04
CA GLU A 184 11.94 -0.87 -9.41
C GLU A 184 13.00 -0.20 -8.53
N VAL A 185 13.02 -0.45 -7.22
CA VAL A 185 14.09 0.04 -6.33
C VAL A 185 15.45 -0.52 -6.75
N LEU A 186 15.51 -1.80 -7.09
CA LEU A 186 16.73 -2.40 -7.62
C LEU A 186 17.18 -1.69 -8.89
N LYS A 187 16.26 -1.38 -9.80
CA LYS A 187 16.54 -0.64 -11.03
C LYS A 187 17.04 0.78 -10.74
N TRP A 188 16.43 1.50 -9.80
CA TRP A 188 16.91 2.81 -9.37
C TRP A 188 18.36 2.77 -8.91
N MET A 189 18.75 1.74 -8.16
CA MET A 189 20.15 1.57 -7.77
C MET A 189 21.08 1.31 -8.95
N LYS A 190 20.63 0.55 -9.97
CA LYS A 190 21.44 0.33 -11.17
C LYS A 190 21.69 1.65 -11.90
N ASP A 191 20.64 2.46 -12.02
CA ASP A 191 20.69 3.79 -12.66
C ASP A 191 21.53 4.82 -11.85
N LEU A 192 21.90 4.46 -10.61
CA LEU A 192 22.81 5.21 -9.73
C LEU A 192 24.23 4.62 -9.69
N ASN A 193 24.51 3.56 -10.47
CA ASN A 193 25.78 2.82 -10.48
C ASN A 193 26.20 2.25 -9.10
N TRP A 194 25.23 1.90 -8.26
CA TRP A 194 25.48 1.42 -6.89
C TRP A 194 25.77 -0.08 -6.77
N GLU A 195 25.61 -0.85 -7.85
CA GLU A 195 25.83 -2.30 -7.84
C GLU A 195 27.26 -2.69 -7.42
N GLU A 196 28.26 -1.85 -7.71
CA GLU A 196 29.66 -2.14 -7.40
C GLU A 196 29.96 -2.11 -5.89
N GLN A 197 29.25 -1.28 -5.14
CA GLN A 197 29.44 -1.14 -3.69
C GLN A 197 28.96 -2.36 -2.91
N TYR A 198 28.04 -3.14 -3.48
CA TYR A 198 27.42 -4.30 -2.82
C TYR A 198 27.85 -5.66 -3.39
N LYS A 199 28.69 -5.71 -4.43
CA LYS A 199 29.22 -6.97 -5.01
C LYS A 199 30.21 -7.73 -4.12
N LYS A 200 30.57 -7.22 -2.93
CA LYS A 200 31.53 -7.90 -2.04
C LYS A 200 30.82 -8.77 -1.00
N ARG A 201 31.00 -10.10 -1.16
CA ARG A 201 30.72 -11.23 -0.24
C ARG A 201 29.30 -11.79 -0.27
N SER A 202 29.03 -12.81 -1.09
CA SER A 202 28.03 -13.82 -0.69
C SER A 202 28.23 -15.18 -1.36
N ASN A 203 28.65 -16.17 -0.56
CA ASN A 203 28.43 -17.61 -0.79
C ASN A 203 26.99 -18.03 -0.36
N GLY A 204 25.99 -17.15 -0.50
CA GLY A 204 24.61 -17.34 0.01
C GLY A 204 23.54 -17.33 -1.10
N ARG A 205 22.30 -17.74 -0.76
CA ARG A 205 21.13 -17.72 -1.66
C ARG A 205 20.91 -16.32 -2.24
N ALA A 206 20.86 -16.19 -3.57
CA ALA A 206 20.86 -14.92 -4.29
C ALA A 206 19.65 -13.99 -4.04
N ASP A 207 18.48 -14.51 -3.64
CA ASP A 207 17.29 -13.66 -3.44
C ASP A 207 17.28 -12.93 -2.08
N SER A 208 17.83 -13.54 -1.02
CA SER A 208 17.96 -12.88 0.29
C SER A 208 19.04 -11.81 0.29
N SER A 209 20.07 -11.95 -0.56
CA SER A 209 21.05 -10.89 -0.77
C SER A 209 20.44 -9.69 -1.49
N LEU A 210 19.67 -9.88 -2.57
CA LEU A 210 19.00 -8.78 -3.28
C LEU A 210 18.01 -8.00 -2.41
N ARG A 211 17.23 -8.70 -1.57
CA ARG A 211 16.32 -8.04 -0.62
C ARG A 211 17.09 -7.20 0.40
N ASN A 212 18.19 -7.72 0.94
CA ASN A 212 19.06 -6.95 1.84
C ASN A 212 19.70 -5.73 1.15
N VAL A 213 20.12 -5.86 -0.10
CA VAL A 213 20.66 -4.73 -0.85
C VAL A 213 19.58 -3.66 -1.03
N CYS A 214 18.37 -4.04 -1.46
CA CYS A 214 17.22 -3.13 -1.59
C CYS A 214 16.88 -2.43 -0.26
N ALA A 215 16.86 -3.18 0.84
CA ALA A 215 16.58 -2.65 2.18
C ALA A 215 17.62 -1.58 2.58
N ARG A 216 18.91 -1.84 2.34
CA ARG A 216 19.99 -0.91 2.74
C ARG A 216 20.01 0.36 1.93
N SER A 217 19.67 0.28 0.65
CA SER A 217 19.80 1.38 -0.30
C SER A 217 18.55 2.23 -0.46
N LEU A 218 17.39 1.79 0.05
CA LEU A 218 16.10 2.42 -0.21
C LEU A 218 16.10 3.93 0.06
N LYS A 219 16.54 4.33 1.27
CA LYS A 219 16.53 5.73 1.70
C LYS A 219 17.41 6.61 0.81
N ASP A 220 18.59 6.12 0.47
CA ASP A 220 19.53 6.88 -0.33
C ASP A 220 19.08 6.95 -1.80
N ALA A 221 18.57 5.84 -2.35
CA ALA A 221 17.99 5.83 -3.69
C ALA A 221 16.83 6.84 -3.79
N LEU A 222 15.95 6.90 -2.80
CA LEU A 222 14.86 7.89 -2.75
C LEU A 222 15.39 9.31 -2.71
N ARG A 223 16.39 9.59 -1.87
CA ARG A 223 17.02 10.91 -1.75
C ARG A 223 17.62 11.37 -3.08
N GLU A 224 18.32 10.49 -3.79
CA GLU A 224 18.94 10.81 -5.08
C GLU A 224 17.90 11.03 -6.19
N ILE A 225 16.84 10.24 -6.21
CA ILE A 225 15.75 10.42 -7.18
C ILE A 225 15.03 11.75 -6.97
N ASP A 226 14.70 12.09 -5.71
CA ASP A 226 14.08 13.37 -5.37
C ASP A 226 14.99 14.54 -5.79
N GLN A 227 16.29 14.48 -5.52
CA GLN A 227 17.25 15.49 -5.97
C GLN A 227 17.29 15.62 -7.50
N ARG A 228 17.40 14.51 -8.23
CA ARG A 228 17.38 14.49 -9.70
C ARG A 228 16.09 15.07 -10.25
N TRP A 229 14.96 14.81 -9.59
CA TRP A 229 13.67 15.35 -10.00
C TRP A 229 13.56 16.85 -9.77
N ARG A 230 13.96 17.35 -8.59
CA ARG A 230 14.00 18.80 -8.31
C ARG A 230 14.94 19.56 -9.24
N ALA A 231 16.06 18.96 -9.61
CA ALA A 231 16.98 19.54 -10.58
C ALA A 231 16.31 19.72 -11.96
N LYS A 232 15.54 18.72 -12.42
CA LYS A 232 14.81 18.80 -13.70
C LYS A 232 13.70 19.83 -13.74
N GLN A 233 13.14 20.24 -12.60
CA GLN A 233 12.10 21.27 -12.55
C GLN A 233 12.65 22.69 -12.59
N ARG A 234 13.95 22.87 -12.34
CA ARG A 234 14.61 24.19 -12.34
C ARG A 234 15.16 24.58 -13.71
N THR A 235 15.24 23.64 -14.64
CA THR A 235 15.72 23.81 -16.01
C THR A 235 14.55 23.95 -16.96
#